data_AF-A0A7V3J9F4-F1
#
_entry.id   AF-A0A7V3J9F4-F1
#
_cell.length_a   1.000
_cell.length_b   1.000
_cell.length_c   1.000
_cell.angle_alpha   90.00
_cell.angle_beta   90.00
_cell.angle_gamma   90.00
#
_symmetry.space_group_name_H-M   'P 1'
#
loop_
_entity.id
_entity.type
_entity.pdbx_description
1 polymer ?
#
loop_
_entity_poly.entity_id
_entity_poly.type
_entity_poly.pdbx_seq_one_letter_code
_entity_poly.pdbx_strand_id
1 'polypeptide(L)'
;MDKYNINKIMDVTYQRILNMFFREVEIGSCKIVLDDYGVGPTLIRFLRFLEKQGSEVIVASHADEDFLEAKVASLISKRTREAVMKAINENPEFKIDGLTVGTGNAGDPQTVDWLKKWHASGKEWPWFVKKSYSTVREIEGKTEEYAKTAPPIMESLLSKEFLEDFKNGKLSIQSLSLVCPSCGSILKSGDFAIFKEGHRNISELKCPCCGKFIQNAGFTLRYYCGYVVPDSSAIQRNLISNDLAASAFFEDFTVVLTPVVRRECDNTPRGKKEFDELYRCDAMGKIRLLAPGSARAIPIDLPSTVRDEQIIEACLKCNAILLTADKSMSAFAGGKNVFTILV
;
A
#
# COMPACT_ATOMS: atom_id res chain seq x y z
N MET A 1 4.24 3.97 9.56
CA MET A 1 3.60 3.47 10.80
C MET A 1 3.96 4.25 12.07
N ASP A 2 5.18 4.78 12.21
CA ASP A 2 5.64 5.44 13.45
C ASP A 2 4.79 6.65 13.88
N LYS A 3 4.22 7.38 12.91
CA LYS A 3 3.44 8.60 13.13
C LYS A 3 1.95 8.35 13.45
N TYR A 4 1.42 7.17 13.15
CA TYR A 4 -0.03 6.97 13.04
C TYR A 4 -0.60 5.94 14.01
N ASN A 5 -1.85 6.15 14.44
CA ASN A 5 -2.62 5.14 15.17
C ASN A 5 -2.85 3.91 14.28
N ILE A 6 -2.42 2.74 14.76
CA ILE A 6 -2.33 1.51 13.97
C ILE A 6 -3.67 0.80 13.80
N ASN A 7 -4.62 0.95 14.72
CA ASN A 7 -5.85 0.14 14.72
C ASN A 7 -6.72 0.44 13.49
N LYS A 8 -6.85 1.71 13.10
CA LYS A 8 -7.60 2.08 11.87
C LYS A 8 -6.92 1.55 10.61
N ILE A 9 -5.59 1.50 10.60
CA ILE A 9 -4.82 0.92 9.49
C ILE A 9 -5.08 -0.59 9.42
N MET A 10 -5.06 -1.27 10.56
CA MET A 10 -5.29 -2.70 10.65
C MET A 10 -6.67 -3.10 10.13
N ASP A 11 -7.74 -2.40 10.56
CA ASP A 11 -9.11 -2.66 10.10
C ASP A 11 -9.21 -2.70 8.57
N VAL A 12 -8.71 -1.65 7.92
CA VAL A 12 -8.76 -1.52 6.46
C VAL A 12 -7.82 -2.54 5.78
N THR A 13 -6.67 -2.84 6.40
CA THR A 13 -5.71 -3.81 5.87
C THR A 13 -6.27 -5.23 5.89
N TYR A 14 -6.89 -5.66 7.00
CA TYR A 14 -7.56 -6.96 7.09
C TYR A 14 -8.71 -7.06 6.10
N GLN A 15 -9.54 -6.04 5.99
CA GLN A 15 -10.61 -5.99 4.99
C GLN A 15 -10.07 -6.13 3.57
N ARG A 16 -8.95 -5.47 3.24
CA ARG A 16 -8.28 -5.62 1.95
C ARG A 16 -7.73 -7.03 1.71
N ILE A 17 -7.07 -7.62 2.71
CA ILE A 17 -6.55 -8.99 2.62
C ILE A 17 -7.70 -9.97 2.34
N LEU A 18 -8.81 -9.86 3.07
CA LEU A 18 -10.00 -10.68 2.86
C LEU A 18 -10.60 -10.46 1.46
N ASN A 19 -10.74 -9.21 1.03
CA ASN A 19 -11.17 -8.87 -0.33
C ASN A 19 -10.23 -9.38 -1.43
N MET A 20 -8.95 -9.65 -1.13
CA MET A 20 -8.05 -10.31 -2.07
C MET A 20 -8.36 -11.80 -2.17
N PHE A 21 -8.58 -12.48 -1.04
CA PHE A 21 -8.96 -13.90 -1.05
C PHE A 21 -10.29 -14.12 -1.78
N PHE A 22 -11.31 -13.30 -1.52
CA PHE A 22 -12.63 -13.44 -2.15
C PHE A 22 -12.67 -13.19 -3.67
N ARG A 23 -11.53 -12.89 -4.29
CA ARG A 23 -11.38 -12.90 -5.75
C ARG A 23 -11.28 -14.31 -6.31
N GLU A 24 -10.79 -15.23 -5.49
CA GLU A 24 -10.47 -16.60 -5.89
C GLU A 24 -11.35 -17.62 -5.17
N VAL A 25 -11.97 -17.25 -4.04
CA VAL A 25 -12.84 -18.12 -3.25
C VAL A 25 -14.22 -17.52 -3.03
N GLU A 26 -15.24 -18.37 -2.98
CA GLU A 26 -16.61 -17.95 -2.71
C GLU A 26 -16.80 -17.62 -1.23
N ILE A 27 -17.28 -16.41 -0.94
CA ILE A 27 -17.46 -15.88 0.42
C ILE A 27 -18.26 -16.86 1.31
N GLY A 28 -19.41 -17.34 0.85
CA GLY A 28 -20.31 -18.19 1.63
C GLY A 28 -19.76 -19.57 2.00
N SER A 29 -18.63 -19.96 1.41
CA SER A 29 -17.94 -21.23 1.71
C SER A 29 -16.77 -21.07 2.68
N CYS A 30 -16.50 -19.85 3.15
CA CYS A 30 -15.32 -19.55 3.95
C CYS A 30 -15.60 -19.61 5.45
N LYS A 31 -14.65 -20.20 6.19
CA LYS A 31 -14.46 -19.95 7.62
C LYS A 31 -13.33 -18.95 7.83
N ILE A 32 -13.58 -17.90 8.59
CA ILE A 32 -12.69 -16.77 8.80
C ILE A 32 -12.44 -16.64 10.29
N VAL A 33 -11.19 -16.84 10.71
CA VAL A 33 -10.78 -16.66 12.09
C VAL A 33 -9.79 -15.53 12.20
N LEU A 34 -10.06 -14.59 13.09
CA LEU A 34 -9.26 -13.40 13.34
C LEU A 34 -8.89 -13.31 14.82
N ASP A 35 -7.61 -13.12 15.10
CA ASP A 35 -7.14 -12.80 16.45
C ASP A 35 -7.52 -11.36 16.81
N ASP A 36 -8.19 -11.20 17.95
CA ASP A 36 -8.74 -9.91 18.37
C ASP A 36 -7.65 -8.98 18.92
N TYR A 37 -7.23 -8.04 18.09
CA TYR A 37 -6.31 -6.96 18.46
C TYR A 37 -7.03 -5.70 19.01
N GLY A 38 -8.33 -5.79 19.28
CA GLY A 38 -9.21 -4.64 19.50
C GLY A 38 -9.82 -4.16 18.18
N VAL A 39 -10.48 -5.06 17.45
CA VAL A 39 -11.04 -4.80 16.12
C VAL A 39 -12.00 -3.62 16.12
N GLY A 40 -11.83 -2.69 15.19
CA GLY A 40 -12.64 -1.48 15.11
C GLY A 40 -13.99 -1.66 14.38
N PRO A 41 -14.86 -0.63 14.44
CA PRO A 41 -16.23 -0.70 13.92
C PRO A 41 -16.31 -0.84 12.38
N THR A 42 -15.26 -0.46 11.66
CA THR A 42 -15.23 -0.63 10.20
C THR A 42 -15.07 -2.09 9.83
N LEU A 43 -14.08 -2.77 10.43
CA LEU A 43 -13.88 -4.20 10.17
C LEU A 43 -15.06 -5.03 10.73
N ILE A 44 -15.60 -4.70 11.91
CA ILE A 44 -16.80 -5.38 12.45
C ILE A 44 -17.98 -5.36 11.48
N ARG A 45 -18.26 -4.20 10.85
CA ARG A 45 -19.36 -4.10 9.87
C ARG A 45 -19.13 -4.99 8.67
N PHE A 46 -17.90 -5.03 8.16
CA PHE A 46 -17.53 -5.88 7.05
C PHE A 46 -17.64 -7.37 7.42
N LEU A 47 -17.12 -7.78 8.57
CA LEU A 47 -17.23 -9.16 9.07
C LEU A 47 -18.70 -9.61 9.18
N ARG A 48 -19.58 -8.75 9.72
CA ARG A 48 -21.04 -9.01 9.74
C ARG A 48 -21.66 -9.12 8.36
N PHE A 49 -21.16 -8.38 7.38
CA PHE A 49 -21.59 -8.54 5.99
C PHE A 49 -21.19 -9.93 5.48
N LEU A 50 -19.97 -10.40 5.75
CA LEU A 50 -19.51 -11.74 5.36
C LEU A 50 -20.35 -12.85 6.01
N GLU A 51 -20.68 -12.71 7.30
CA GLU A 51 -21.60 -13.64 7.99
C GLU A 51 -22.96 -13.71 7.28
N LYS A 52 -23.51 -12.56 6.86
CA LYS A 52 -24.77 -12.50 6.10
C LYS A 52 -24.67 -13.12 4.71
N GLN A 53 -23.47 -13.19 4.13
CA GLN A 53 -23.21 -13.88 2.88
C GLN A 53 -22.92 -15.38 3.07
N GLY A 54 -23.00 -15.89 4.31
CA GLY A 54 -22.87 -17.31 4.64
C GLY A 54 -21.51 -17.73 5.19
N SER A 55 -20.53 -16.83 5.31
CA SER A 55 -19.24 -17.17 5.93
C SER A 55 -19.41 -17.45 7.43
N GLU A 56 -18.65 -18.42 7.96
CA GLU A 56 -18.44 -18.54 9.41
C GLU A 56 -17.36 -17.54 9.83
N VAL A 57 -17.67 -16.62 10.74
CA VAL A 57 -16.70 -15.62 11.21
C VAL A 57 -16.49 -15.76 12.71
N ILE A 58 -15.22 -15.88 13.11
CA ILE A 58 -14.80 -15.98 14.51
C ILE A 58 -13.77 -14.90 14.78
N VAL A 59 -14.09 -14.01 15.74
CA VAL A 59 -13.15 -13.05 16.30
C VAL A 59 -12.95 -13.43 17.76
N ALA A 60 -11.72 -13.81 18.11
CA ALA A 60 -11.40 -14.30 19.45
C ALA A 60 -10.04 -13.79 19.89
N SER A 61 -9.90 -13.51 21.19
CA SER A 61 -8.58 -13.29 21.78
C SER A 61 -7.80 -14.60 21.78
N HIS A 62 -6.50 -14.56 21.48
CA HIS A 62 -5.64 -15.74 21.42
C HIS A 62 -6.10 -16.76 20.36
N ALA A 63 -6.66 -16.27 19.25
CA ALA A 63 -7.17 -17.16 18.21
C ALA A 63 -6.09 -18.10 17.65
N ASP A 64 -4.81 -17.69 17.71
CA ASP A 64 -3.68 -18.51 17.29
C ASP A 64 -3.36 -19.67 18.24
N GLU A 65 -4.01 -19.80 19.39
CA GLU A 65 -3.92 -20.97 20.28
C GLU A 65 -5.02 -21.99 19.97
N ASP A 66 -6.22 -21.51 19.66
CA ASP A 66 -7.41 -22.35 19.53
C ASP A 66 -7.73 -22.79 18.10
N PHE A 67 -7.25 -22.05 17.09
CA PHE A 67 -7.61 -22.28 15.68
C PHE A 67 -6.37 -22.47 14.80
N LEU A 68 -6.38 -23.53 13.99
CA LEU A 68 -5.25 -23.88 13.12
C LEU A 68 -4.97 -22.79 12.08
N GLU A 69 -5.99 -22.24 11.45
CA GLU A 69 -5.92 -21.17 10.46
C GLU A 69 -5.24 -19.92 11.04
N ALA A 70 -5.60 -19.52 12.26
CA ALA A 70 -4.98 -18.41 12.97
C ALA A 70 -3.55 -18.76 13.43
N LYS A 71 -3.30 -20.01 13.87
CA LYS A 71 -1.95 -20.49 14.18
C LYS A 71 -1.03 -20.39 12.98
N VAL A 72 -1.47 -20.85 11.82
CA VAL A 72 -0.68 -20.81 10.58
C VAL A 72 -0.37 -19.37 10.20
N ALA A 73 -1.37 -18.47 10.23
CA ALA A 73 -1.15 -17.05 9.96
C ALA A 73 -0.14 -16.41 10.95
N SER A 74 -0.27 -16.72 12.24
CA SER A 74 0.64 -16.29 13.31
C SER A 74 2.07 -16.79 13.07
N LEU A 75 2.26 -18.06 12.72
CA LEU A 75 3.57 -18.65 12.41
C LEU A 75 4.21 -18.02 11.18
N ILE A 76 3.46 -17.82 10.09
CA ILE A 76 3.96 -17.17 8.87
C ILE A 76 4.39 -15.74 9.20
N SER A 77 3.56 -14.98 9.90
CA SER A 77 3.85 -13.61 10.34
C SER A 77 5.12 -13.55 11.19
N LYS A 78 5.23 -14.41 12.22
CA LYS A 78 6.39 -14.49 13.12
C LYS A 78 7.67 -14.87 12.37
N ARG A 79 7.62 -15.88 11.49
CA ARG A 79 8.76 -16.29 10.65
C ARG A 79 9.24 -15.15 9.75
N THR A 80 8.32 -14.44 9.08
CA THR A 80 8.68 -13.31 8.23
C THR A 80 9.33 -12.20 9.03
N ARG A 81 8.79 -11.86 10.21
CA ARG A 81 9.39 -10.88 11.11
C ARG A 81 10.80 -11.29 11.56
N GLU A 82 10.98 -12.55 11.95
CA GLU A 82 12.26 -13.08 12.40
C GLU A 82 13.32 -13.08 11.30
N ALA A 83 12.94 -13.41 10.06
CA ALA A 83 13.86 -13.34 8.91
C ALA A 83 14.38 -11.91 8.70
N VAL A 84 13.49 -10.90 8.79
CA VAL A 84 13.88 -9.48 8.70
C VAL A 84 14.79 -9.08 9.86
N MET A 85 14.43 -9.45 11.10
CA MET A 85 15.25 -9.15 12.28
C MET A 85 16.62 -9.82 12.22
N LYS A 86 16.70 -11.05 11.70
CA LYS A 86 17.96 -11.77 11.49
C LYS A 86 18.83 -11.02 10.48
N ALA A 87 18.28 -10.63 9.34
CA ALA A 87 19.01 -9.87 8.33
C ALA A 87 19.53 -8.53 8.87
N ILE A 88 18.72 -7.81 9.67
CA ILE A 88 19.14 -6.58 10.34
C ILE A 88 20.30 -6.85 11.31
N ASN A 89 20.20 -7.90 12.14
CA ASN A 89 21.24 -8.25 13.11
C ASN A 89 22.54 -8.74 12.46
N GLU A 90 22.46 -9.37 11.29
CA GLU A 90 23.63 -9.87 10.56
C GLU A 90 24.35 -8.75 9.79
N ASN A 91 23.64 -7.70 9.38
CA ASN A 91 24.21 -6.58 8.64
C ASN A 91 25.21 -5.77 9.52
N PRO A 92 26.50 -5.70 9.14
CA PRO A 92 27.51 -4.93 9.88
C PRO A 92 27.21 -3.43 10.01
N GLU A 93 26.48 -2.84 9.06
CA GLU A 93 26.13 -1.41 9.10
C GLU A 93 25.24 -1.06 10.30
N PHE A 94 24.44 -2.03 10.76
CA PHE A 94 23.54 -1.86 11.90
C PHE A 94 24.14 -2.37 13.20
N LYS A 95 25.43 -2.74 13.21
CA LYS A 95 26.15 -3.09 14.44
C LYS A 95 26.84 -1.86 15.00
N ILE A 96 26.91 -1.81 16.33
CA ILE A 96 27.67 -0.77 17.02
C ILE A 96 28.40 -1.35 18.21
N ASP A 97 29.71 -1.10 18.31
CA ASP A 97 30.58 -1.62 19.38
C ASP A 97 30.45 -3.14 19.59
N GLY A 98 30.32 -3.89 18.48
CA GLY A 98 30.14 -5.34 18.49
C GLY A 98 28.72 -5.82 18.85
N LEU A 99 27.79 -4.91 19.18
CA LEU A 99 26.40 -5.24 19.49
C LEU A 99 25.54 -5.28 18.24
N THR A 100 24.62 -6.23 18.23
CA THR A 100 23.51 -6.29 17.29
C THR A 100 22.24 -5.74 17.94
N VAL A 101 21.24 -5.42 17.11
CA VAL A 101 19.94 -4.87 17.52
C VAL A 101 19.22 -5.75 18.55
N GLY A 102 19.48 -7.06 18.59
CA GLY A 102 18.80 -7.99 19.49
C GLY A 102 17.41 -8.37 18.96
N THR A 103 16.45 -8.54 19.86
CA THR A 103 15.09 -9.00 19.49
C THR A 103 14.21 -7.90 18.87
N GLY A 104 14.58 -6.63 19.08
CA GLY A 104 13.80 -5.45 18.71
C GLY A 104 12.67 -5.11 19.69
N ASN A 105 12.50 -5.87 20.77
CA ASN A 105 11.48 -5.61 21.78
C ASN A 105 11.98 -4.58 22.81
N ALA A 106 11.10 -3.69 23.27
CA ALA A 106 11.45 -2.64 24.23
C ALA A 106 11.95 -3.16 25.59
N GLY A 107 11.56 -4.39 25.96
CA GLY A 107 12.01 -5.04 27.20
C GLY A 107 13.30 -5.86 27.08
N ASP A 108 13.88 -5.98 25.89
CA ASP A 108 15.10 -6.76 25.67
C ASP A 108 16.34 -5.91 26.02
N PRO A 109 17.15 -6.30 27.01
CA PRO A 109 18.29 -5.48 27.47
C PRO A 109 19.30 -5.18 26.35
N GLN A 110 19.52 -6.13 25.45
CA GLN A 110 20.41 -5.94 24.31
C GLN A 110 19.87 -4.88 23.34
N THR A 111 18.58 -4.93 23.01
CA THR A 111 17.92 -3.92 22.18
C THR A 111 18.07 -2.52 22.78
N VAL A 112 17.85 -2.39 24.10
CA VAL A 112 17.96 -1.10 24.79
C VAL A 112 19.41 -0.58 24.80
N ASP A 113 20.40 -1.44 25.05
CA ASP A 113 21.82 -1.04 25.03
C ASP A 113 22.26 -0.63 23.62
N TRP A 114 21.84 -1.38 22.59
CA TRP A 114 22.08 -1.04 21.19
C TRP A 114 21.49 0.34 20.84
N LEU A 115 20.25 0.63 21.23
CA LEU A 115 19.61 1.93 21.00
C LEU A 115 20.40 3.07 21.65
N LYS A 116 20.82 2.91 22.92
CA LYS A 116 21.59 3.93 23.65
C LYS A 116 22.93 4.22 22.97
N LYS A 117 23.67 3.17 22.59
CA LYS A 117 24.97 3.31 21.90
C LYS A 117 24.81 3.91 20.51
N TRP A 118 23.80 3.49 19.76
CA TRP A 118 23.52 4.07 18.45
C TRP A 118 23.27 5.56 18.54
N HIS A 119 22.40 6.00 19.47
CA HIS A 119 22.15 7.41 19.71
C HIS A 119 23.41 8.18 20.13
N ALA A 120 24.19 7.61 21.05
CA ALA A 120 25.44 8.23 21.53
C ALA A 120 26.49 8.42 20.43
N SER A 121 26.45 7.61 19.37
CA SER A 121 27.35 7.76 18.21
C SER A 121 27.06 8.97 17.32
N GLY A 122 25.91 9.63 17.51
CA GLY A 122 25.47 10.75 16.68
C GLY A 122 24.96 10.34 15.29
N LYS A 123 24.90 9.04 14.98
CA LYS A 123 24.30 8.54 13.73
C LYS A 123 22.80 8.78 13.72
N GLU A 124 22.25 9.03 12.53
CA GLU A 124 20.81 9.00 12.36
C GLU A 124 20.25 7.61 12.65
N TRP A 125 19.05 7.57 13.24
CA TRP A 125 18.34 6.32 13.45
C TRP A 125 18.09 5.58 12.13
N PRO A 126 18.37 4.27 12.07
CA PRO A 126 18.00 3.46 10.92
C PRO A 126 16.49 3.48 10.69
N TRP A 127 16.08 3.27 9.44
CA TRP A 127 14.68 3.33 9.00
C TRP A 127 13.73 2.40 9.77
N PHE A 128 14.24 1.31 10.36
CA PHE A 128 13.45 0.34 11.12
C PHE A 128 13.24 0.74 12.59
N VAL A 129 13.92 1.78 13.09
CA VAL A 129 13.75 2.27 14.46
C VAL A 129 12.52 3.17 14.55
N LYS A 130 11.58 2.81 15.41
CA LYS A 130 10.34 3.55 15.67
C LYS A 130 10.58 4.64 16.73
N LYS A 131 10.75 5.89 16.30
CA LYS A 131 11.03 7.06 17.16
C LYS A 131 9.83 7.46 18.03
N SER A 132 8.62 6.94 17.72
CA SER A 132 7.43 7.16 18.53
C SER A 132 7.42 6.38 19.85
N TYR A 133 8.25 5.33 19.98
CA TYR A 133 8.24 4.47 21.17
C TYR A 133 8.88 5.18 22.36
N SER A 134 8.29 5.01 23.55
CA SER A 134 8.74 5.66 24.79
C SER A 134 10.22 5.45 25.05
N THR A 135 10.74 4.24 24.89
CA THR A 135 12.16 3.91 25.06
C THR A 135 13.08 4.77 24.19
N VAL A 136 12.73 4.99 22.92
CA VAL A 136 13.54 5.81 21.99
C VAL A 136 13.41 7.28 22.38
N ARG A 137 12.22 7.75 22.73
CA ARG A 137 11.97 9.13 23.17
C ARG A 137 12.73 9.47 24.45
N GLU A 138 12.75 8.57 25.43
CA GLU A 138 13.51 8.71 26.67
C GLU A 138 15.01 8.83 26.38
N ILE A 139 15.54 8.02 25.47
CA ILE A 139 16.94 8.10 25.01
C ILE A 139 17.23 9.46 24.33
N GLU A 140 16.27 9.98 23.57
CA GLU A 140 16.34 11.32 22.95
C GLU A 140 16.05 12.47 23.93
N GLY A 141 15.76 12.19 25.21
CA GLY A 141 15.42 13.20 26.22
C GLY A 141 14.05 13.85 26.04
N LYS A 142 13.16 13.24 25.26
CA LYS A 142 11.80 13.74 24.99
C LYS A 142 10.81 13.18 26.01
N THR A 143 10.45 13.99 27.00
CA THR A 143 9.54 13.62 28.09
C THR A 143 8.05 13.83 27.77
N GLU A 144 7.75 14.52 26.69
CA GLU A 144 6.37 14.76 26.25
C GLU A 144 5.73 13.47 25.74
N GLU A 145 4.43 13.30 25.98
CA GLU A 145 3.66 12.19 25.43
C GLU A 145 3.59 12.32 23.89
N TYR A 146 3.97 11.27 23.16
CA TYR A 146 3.85 11.28 21.71
C TYR A 146 2.43 10.95 21.27
N ALA A 147 1.65 11.98 21.00
CA ALA A 147 0.33 11.80 20.40
C ALA A 147 0.47 11.24 18.98
N LYS A 148 0.25 9.93 18.83
CA LYS A 148 0.08 9.34 17.49
C LYS A 148 -1.13 9.96 16.83
N THR A 149 -0.90 10.59 15.69
CA THR A 149 -2.00 11.15 14.89
C THR A 149 -2.83 10.03 14.28
N ALA A 150 -4.12 10.27 14.00
CA ALA A 150 -4.83 9.37 13.11
C ALA A 150 -4.08 9.33 11.77
N PRO A 151 -3.96 8.15 11.10
CA PRO A 151 -3.50 8.15 9.72
C PRO A 151 -4.38 9.13 8.93
N PRO A 152 -3.82 9.90 7.98
CA PRO A 152 -4.57 10.92 7.23
C PRO A 152 -5.48 10.27 6.17
N ILE A 153 -6.19 9.21 6.57
CA ILE A 153 -7.26 8.56 5.83
C ILE A 153 -8.45 9.49 5.92
N MET A 154 -8.68 10.24 4.84
CA MET A 154 -9.80 11.15 4.75
C MET A 154 -10.93 10.47 4.00
N GLU A 155 -11.83 9.81 4.74
CA GLU A 155 -13.05 9.22 4.16
C GLU A 155 -13.90 10.26 3.43
N SER A 156 -13.84 11.52 3.85
CA SER A 156 -14.50 12.64 3.17
C SER A 156 -13.99 12.89 1.75
N LEU A 157 -12.80 12.39 1.40
CA LEU A 157 -12.31 12.42 0.03
C LEU A 157 -12.94 11.33 -0.84
N LEU A 158 -13.70 10.37 -0.29
CA LEU A 158 -14.32 9.31 -1.08
C LEU A 158 -15.80 9.60 -1.28
N SER A 159 -16.33 9.17 -2.43
CA SER A 159 -17.77 9.27 -2.66
C SER A 159 -18.55 8.39 -1.68
N LYS A 160 -19.79 8.79 -1.38
CA LYS A 160 -20.69 8.02 -0.51
C LYS A 160 -20.94 6.62 -1.07
N GLU A 161 -21.13 6.53 -2.39
CA GLU A 161 -21.34 5.28 -3.12
C GLU A 161 -20.18 4.29 -2.89
N PHE A 162 -18.93 4.73 -3.09
CA PHE A 162 -17.76 3.87 -2.86
C PHE A 162 -17.66 3.42 -1.40
N LEU A 163 -17.88 4.33 -0.45
CA LEU A 163 -17.81 3.99 0.97
C LEU A 163 -18.89 2.99 1.38
N GLU A 164 -20.08 3.08 0.80
CA GLU A 164 -21.18 2.16 1.07
C GLU A 164 -20.90 0.77 0.48
N ASP A 165 -20.49 0.71 -0.79
CA ASP A 165 -20.00 -0.52 -1.44
C ASP A 165 -18.92 -1.18 -0.58
N PHE A 166 -17.90 -0.43 -0.19
CA PHE A 166 -16.79 -0.92 0.60
C PHE A 166 -17.24 -1.44 1.98
N LYS A 167 -18.12 -0.70 2.68
CA LYS A 167 -18.66 -1.14 3.98
C LYS A 167 -19.50 -2.42 3.86
N ASN A 168 -20.16 -2.60 2.72
CA ASN A 168 -20.88 -3.82 2.36
C ASN A 168 -19.96 -4.87 1.71
N GLY A 169 -18.65 -4.78 1.91
CA GLY A 169 -17.69 -5.79 1.47
C GLY A 169 -17.43 -5.86 -0.02
N LYS A 170 -17.90 -4.89 -0.79
CA LYS A 170 -17.63 -4.78 -2.21
C LYS A 170 -16.54 -3.76 -2.46
N LEU A 171 -15.31 -4.22 -2.63
CA LEU A 171 -14.24 -3.37 -3.18
C LEU A 171 -14.36 -3.38 -4.71
N SER A 172 -14.78 -2.25 -5.29
CA SER A 172 -14.82 -2.07 -6.74
C SER A 172 -14.07 -0.81 -7.16
N ILE A 173 -13.12 -0.96 -8.08
CA ILE A 173 -12.48 0.20 -8.70
C ILE A 173 -13.49 1.06 -9.47
N GLN A 174 -14.59 0.46 -9.92
CA GLN A 174 -15.62 1.14 -10.72
C GLN A 174 -16.43 2.13 -9.88
N SER A 175 -16.66 1.85 -8.60
CA SER A 175 -17.31 2.81 -7.70
C SER A 175 -16.32 3.82 -7.11
N LEU A 176 -15.01 3.51 -7.08
CA LEU A 176 -13.97 4.42 -6.57
C LEU A 176 -14.06 5.78 -7.25
N SER A 177 -14.17 6.82 -6.43
CA SER A 177 -14.19 8.21 -6.89
C SER A 177 -13.79 9.11 -5.73
N LEU A 178 -13.11 10.21 -6.07
CA LEU A 178 -12.68 11.21 -5.10
C LEU A 178 -13.60 12.42 -5.09
N VAL A 179 -13.97 12.92 -3.92
CA VAL A 179 -14.63 14.23 -3.77
C VAL A 179 -13.55 15.28 -3.59
N CYS A 180 -13.46 16.23 -4.52
CA CYS A 180 -12.53 17.34 -4.39
C CYS A 180 -12.95 18.24 -3.22
N PRO A 181 -12.12 18.43 -2.18
CA PRO A 181 -12.48 19.26 -1.04
C PRO A 181 -12.58 20.75 -1.39
N SER A 182 -12.00 21.15 -2.53
CA SER A 182 -11.95 22.56 -2.95
C SER A 182 -13.14 23.02 -3.79
N CYS A 183 -13.69 22.14 -4.64
CA CYS A 183 -14.80 22.50 -5.55
C CYS A 183 -15.99 21.54 -5.47
N GLY A 184 -15.93 20.50 -4.65
CA GLY A 184 -17.01 19.52 -4.47
C GLY A 184 -17.21 18.54 -5.63
N SER A 185 -16.43 18.65 -6.71
CA SER A 185 -16.54 17.75 -7.86
C SER A 185 -16.24 16.31 -7.45
N ILE A 186 -17.03 15.36 -7.96
CA ILE A 186 -16.77 13.93 -7.85
C ILE A 186 -15.89 13.53 -9.03
N LEU A 187 -14.72 12.99 -8.73
CA LEU A 187 -13.64 12.75 -9.66
C LEU A 187 -13.45 11.25 -9.90
N LYS A 188 -13.44 10.87 -11.16
CA LYS A 188 -12.97 9.54 -11.63
C LYS A 188 -11.51 9.57 -12.10
N SER A 189 -10.87 10.73 -12.03
CA SER A 189 -9.45 10.87 -12.29
C SER A 189 -8.81 11.98 -11.47
N GLY A 190 -7.49 11.91 -11.31
CA GLY A 190 -6.68 12.97 -10.71
C GLY A 190 -5.38 13.16 -11.49
N ASP A 191 -4.91 14.39 -11.59
CA ASP A 191 -3.63 14.69 -12.24
C ASP A 191 -2.51 14.56 -11.21
N PHE A 192 -1.57 13.66 -11.44
CA PHE A 192 -0.38 13.50 -10.64
C PHE A 192 0.59 14.65 -10.91
N ALA A 193 1.07 15.29 -9.85
CA ALA A 193 2.02 16.37 -9.98
C ALA A 193 3.11 16.27 -8.91
N ILE A 194 4.36 16.40 -9.36
CA ILE A 194 5.52 16.60 -8.51
C ILE A 194 5.85 18.09 -8.47
N PHE A 195 5.93 18.68 -7.29
CA PHE A 195 6.29 20.08 -7.07
C PHE A 195 7.26 20.23 -5.91
N LYS A 196 7.93 21.38 -5.81
CA LYS A 196 8.84 21.66 -4.69
C LYS A 196 8.10 22.36 -3.56
N GLU A 197 8.22 21.81 -2.36
CA GLU A 197 7.83 22.47 -1.12
C GLU A 197 9.10 22.64 -0.26
N GLY A 198 9.61 23.86 -0.20
CA GLY A 198 10.95 24.13 0.36
C GLY A 198 12.05 23.38 -0.39
N HIS A 199 12.80 22.54 0.32
CA HIS A 199 13.87 21.71 -0.24
C HIS A 199 13.43 20.31 -0.66
N ARG A 200 12.15 19.96 -0.51
CA ARG A 200 11.62 18.62 -0.78
C ARG A 200 10.76 18.61 -2.03
N ASN A 201 10.86 17.53 -2.80
CA ASN A 201 9.91 17.23 -3.86
C ASN A 201 8.70 16.53 -3.24
N ILE A 202 7.51 17.02 -3.54
CA ILE A 202 6.23 16.49 -3.07
C ILE A 202 5.41 16.07 -4.27
N SER A 203 4.91 14.84 -4.21
CA SER A 203 3.98 14.25 -5.16
C SER A 203 2.57 14.26 -4.56
N GLU A 204 1.63 14.89 -5.26
CA GLU A 204 0.21 14.92 -4.87
C GLU A 204 -0.69 14.82 -6.10
N LEU A 205 -1.97 14.52 -5.86
CA LEU A 205 -3.00 14.62 -6.89
C LEU A 205 -3.55 16.04 -6.96
N LYS A 206 -3.82 16.51 -8.17
CA LYS A 206 -4.57 17.73 -8.47
C LYS A 206 -5.95 17.36 -9.00
N CYS A 207 -6.93 18.16 -8.61
CA CYS A 207 -8.27 18.10 -9.19
C CYS A 207 -8.23 18.59 -10.64
N PRO A 208 -8.64 17.78 -11.63
CA PRO A 208 -8.65 18.22 -13.03
C PRO A 208 -9.67 19.34 -13.30
N CYS A 209 -10.68 19.49 -12.43
CA CYS A 209 -11.72 20.53 -12.59
C CYS A 209 -11.26 21.91 -12.10
N CYS A 210 -10.51 22.00 -10.99
CA CYS A 210 -10.15 23.28 -10.37
C CYS A 210 -8.64 23.50 -10.19
N GLY A 211 -7.81 22.53 -10.57
CA GLY A 211 -6.35 22.59 -10.51
C GLY A 211 -5.73 22.55 -9.11
N LYS A 212 -6.55 22.56 -8.04
CA LYS A 212 -6.06 22.54 -6.65
C LYS A 212 -5.64 21.14 -6.23
N PHE A 213 -4.61 21.06 -5.39
CA PHE A 213 -4.13 19.81 -4.81
C PHE A 213 -5.17 19.18 -3.86
N ILE A 214 -5.26 17.86 -3.89
CA ILE A 214 -6.11 17.04 -3.04
C ILE A 214 -5.20 16.39 -2.00
N GLN A 215 -4.93 17.13 -0.92
CA GLN A 215 -4.04 16.67 0.15
C GLN A 215 -4.48 15.31 0.70
N ASN A 216 -3.50 14.44 0.98
CA ASN A 216 -3.72 13.09 1.54
C ASN A 216 -4.48 12.12 0.61
N ALA A 217 -4.64 12.45 -0.67
CA ALA A 217 -5.26 11.53 -1.61
C ALA A 217 -4.42 10.25 -1.76
N GLY A 218 -3.09 10.35 -1.78
CA GLY A 218 -2.20 9.18 -1.86
C GLY A 218 -2.39 8.21 -0.70
N PHE A 219 -2.41 8.72 0.54
CA PHE A 219 -2.73 7.89 1.71
C PHE A 219 -4.12 7.26 1.56
N THR A 220 -5.15 8.05 1.29
CA THR A 220 -6.53 7.54 1.21
C THR A 220 -6.68 6.46 0.14
N LEU A 221 -6.13 6.66 -1.07
CA LEU A 221 -6.15 5.69 -2.16
C LEU A 221 -5.34 4.42 -1.85
N ARG A 222 -4.16 4.57 -1.23
CA ARG A 222 -3.34 3.45 -0.73
C ARG A 222 -4.13 2.58 0.22
N TYR A 223 -4.88 3.20 1.13
CA TYR A 223 -5.63 2.47 2.16
C TYR A 223 -6.84 1.74 1.58
N TYR A 224 -7.59 2.33 0.64
CA TYR A 224 -8.83 1.71 0.15
C TYR A 224 -8.66 0.80 -1.06
N CYS A 225 -7.74 1.12 -1.96
CA CYS A 225 -7.48 0.33 -3.17
C CYS A 225 -6.09 -0.31 -3.08
N GLY A 226 -5.04 0.52 -2.97
CA GLY A 226 -3.65 0.11 -2.81
C GLY A 226 -3.12 -0.84 -3.89
N TYR A 227 -3.75 -0.84 -5.06
CA TYR A 227 -3.28 -1.50 -6.28
C TYR A 227 -3.21 -0.47 -7.39
N VAL A 228 -2.15 -0.52 -8.19
CA VAL A 228 -1.98 0.33 -9.35
C VAL A 228 -1.50 -0.50 -10.54
N VAL A 229 -2.04 -0.24 -11.71
CA VAL A 229 -1.61 -0.80 -12.98
C VAL A 229 -1.03 0.36 -13.79
N PRO A 230 0.31 0.48 -13.90
CA PRO A 230 0.92 1.43 -14.80
C PRO A 230 0.81 0.93 -16.24
N ASP A 231 0.53 1.83 -17.17
CA ASP A 231 0.74 1.58 -18.59
C ASP A 231 2.22 1.76 -18.97
N SER A 232 2.54 1.55 -20.25
CA SER A 232 3.91 1.74 -20.74
C SER A 232 4.38 3.19 -20.69
N SER A 233 3.48 4.17 -20.77
CA SER A 233 3.85 5.58 -20.71
C SER A 233 4.30 5.99 -19.31
N ALA A 234 3.65 5.48 -18.25
CA ALA A 234 4.07 5.68 -16.87
C ALA A 234 5.42 5.00 -16.57
N ILE A 235 5.62 3.77 -17.05
CA ILE A 235 6.89 3.03 -16.89
C ILE A 235 8.04 3.75 -17.59
N GLN A 236 7.86 4.17 -18.85
CA GLN A 236 8.91 4.86 -19.61
C GLN A 236 9.27 6.25 -19.05
N ARG A 237 8.44 6.81 -18.17
CA ARG A 237 8.70 8.08 -17.46
C ARG A 237 9.44 7.88 -16.13
N ASN A 238 9.74 6.64 -15.76
CA ASN A 238 10.29 6.28 -14.45
C ASN A 238 9.47 6.83 -13.28
N LEU A 239 8.14 6.89 -13.45
CA LEU A 239 7.29 7.71 -12.59
C LEU A 239 7.28 7.22 -11.14
N ILE A 240 7.10 5.91 -10.96
CA ILE A 240 6.90 5.31 -9.63
C ILE A 240 8.22 5.34 -8.88
N SER A 241 9.34 4.94 -9.50
CA SER A 241 10.65 4.99 -8.84
C SER A 241 11.06 6.41 -8.43
N ASN A 242 10.81 7.40 -9.30
CA ASN A 242 11.08 8.81 -8.99
C ASN A 242 10.22 9.33 -7.82
N ASP A 243 8.94 8.96 -7.77
CA ASP A 243 8.08 9.29 -6.65
C ASP A 243 8.55 8.64 -5.33
N LEU A 244 8.90 7.35 -5.36
CA LEU A 244 9.39 6.60 -4.18
C LEU A 244 10.73 7.11 -3.65
N ALA A 245 11.50 7.82 -4.46
CA ALA A 245 12.70 8.55 -4.06
C ALA A 245 12.40 9.96 -3.53
N ALA A 246 11.22 10.51 -3.83
CA ALA A 246 10.77 11.84 -3.42
C ALA A 246 9.87 11.76 -2.17
N SER A 247 8.55 11.91 -2.33
CA SER A 247 7.58 11.90 -1.22
C SER A 247 6.84 10.58 -1.04
N ALA A 248 7.11 9.60 -1.90
CA ALA A 248 6.62 8.23 -1.80
C ALA A 248 5.07 8.12 -1.77
N PHE A 249 4.39 8.81 -2.69
CA PHE A 249 2.94 8.67 -2.90
C PHE A 249 2.54 7.19 -3.11
N PHE A 250 3.29 6.48 -3.95
CA PHE A 250 3.06 5.08 -4.33
C PHE A 250 3.63 4.05 -3.34
N GLU A 251 4.17 4.47 -2.18
CA GLU A 251 4.63 3.51 -1.17
C GLU A 251 3.47 2.60 -0.71
N ASP A 252 3.78 1.35 -0.37
CA ASP A 252 2.86 0.26 -0.02
C ASP A 252 1.79 -0.10 -1.08
N PHE A 253 1.85 0.45 -2.29
CA PHE A 253 1.01 -0.03 -3.38
C PHE A 253 1.53 -1.37 -3.91
N THR A 254 0.58 -2.22 -4.33
CA THR A 254 0.89 -3.32 -5.24
C THR A 254 0.90 -2.78 -6.68
N VAL A 255 2.07 -2.77 -7.30
CA VAL A 255 2.27 -2.40 -8.70
C VAL A 255 2.10 -3.65 -9.57
N VAL A 256 1.10 -3.64 -10.44
CA VAL A 256 0.74 -4.78 -11.29
C VAL A 256 1.34 -4.57 -12.69
N LEU A 257 2.43 -5.30 -12.99
CA LEU A 257 3.10 -5.27 -14.28
C LEU A 257 2.46 -6.28 -15.24
N THR A 258 1.48 -5.81 -16.03
CA THR A 258 0.76 -6.64 -16.99
C THR A 258 1.71 -7.26 -18.04
N PRO A 259 1.34 -8.40 -18.66
CA PRO A 259 2.10 -8.95 -19.78
C PRO A 259 2.35 -7.95 -20.91
N VAL A 260 1.37 -7.11 -21.23
CA VAL A 260 1.45 -6.06 -22.25
C VAL A 260 2.54 -5.06 -21.91
N VAL A 261 2.49 -4.48 -20.71
CA VAL A 261 3.44 -3.44 -20.28
C VAL A 261 4.87 -3.99 -20.22
N ARG A 262 5.03 -5.22 -19.72
CA ARG A 262 6.33 -5.91 -19.76
C ARG A 262 6.82 -6.10 -21.18
N ARG A 263 5.96 -6.56 -22.09
CA ARG A 263 6.33 -6.80 -23.50
C ARG A 263 6.76 -5.51 -24.21
N GLU A 264 6.05 -4.42 -23.98
CA GLU A 264 6.33 -3.11 -24.60
C GLU A 264 7.59 -2.44 -24.02
N CYS A 265 7.83 -2.60 -22.71
CA CYS A 265 8.92 -1.90 -22.03
C CYS A 265 10.25 -2.68 -21.98
N ASP A 266 10.22 -4.02 -22.05
CA ASP A 266 11.40 -4.88 -21.90
C ASP A 266 12.47 -4.66 -22.99
N ASN A 267 12.13 -4.07 -24.13
CA ASN A 267 13.11 -3.73 -25.18
C ASN A 267 13.55 -2.25 -25.15
N THR A 268 13.10 -1.47 -24.16
CA THR A 268 13.42 -0.04 -24.07
C THR A 268 14.41 0.23 -22.93
N PRO A 269 15.44 1.09 -23.12
CA PRO A 269 16.39 1.41 -22.06
C PRO A 269 15.71 1.97 -20.80
N ARG A 270 14.69 2.83 -20.97
CA ARG A 270 13.96 3.42 -19.85
C ARG A 270 13.07 2.41 -19.12
N GLY A 271 12.40 1.53 -19.87
CA GLY A 271 11.56 0.48 -19.30
C GLY A 271 12.36 -0.53 -18.48
N LYS A 272 13.50 -1.00 -19.01
CA LYS A 272 14.44 -1.86 -18.24
C LYS A 272 14.88 -1.20 -16.95
N LYS A 273 15.30 0.07 -17.04
CA LYS A 273 15.71 0.85 -15.86
C LYS A 273 14.59 0.94 -14.82
N GLU A 274 13.35 1.21 -15.24
CA GLU A 274 12.23 1.26 -14.29
C GLU A 274 11.96 -0.10 -13.66
N PHE A 275 12.00 -1.19 -14.43
CA PHE A 275 11.80 -2.53 -13.89
C PHE A 275 12.87 -2.91 -12.86
N ASP A 276 14.13 -2.54 -13.09
CA ASP A 276 15.21 -2.76 -12.13
C ASP A 276 14.98 -1.96 -10.84
N GLU A 277 14.61 -0.68 -10.94
CA GLU A 277 14.33 0.16 -9.77
C GLU A 277 13.09 -0.28 -9.00
N LEU A 278 12.03 -0.68 -9.70
CA LEU A 278 10.83 -1.25 -9.09
C LEU A 278 11.17 -2.55 -8.35
N TYR A 279 11.99 -3.42 -8.94
CA TYR A 279 12.45 -4.66 -8.29
C TYR A 279 13.23 -4.34 -7.00
N ARG A 280 14.11 -3.33 -7.03
CA ARG A 280 14.81 -2.88 -5.81
C ARG A 280 13.83 -2.35 -4.77
N CYS A 281 12.84 -1.56 -5.17
CA CYS A 281 11.83 -1.02 -4.25
C CYS A 281 10.97 -2.12 -3.62
N ASP A 282 10.60 -3.15 -4.37
CA ASP A 282 9.89 -4.34 -3.88
C ASP A 282 10.75 -5.12 -2.87
N ALA A 283 12.03 -5.37 -3.19
CA ALA A 283 12.96 -6.03 -2.28
C ALA A 283 13.18 -5.24 -0.97
N MET A 284 13.08 -3.92 -1.02
CA MET A 284 13.11 -3.03 0.15
C MET A 284 11.77 -2.96 0.90
N GLY A 285 10.71 -3.56 0.38
CA GLY A 285 9.36 -3.49 0.95
C GLY A 285 8.69 -2.12 0.79
N LYS A 286 9.19 -1.24 -0.09
CA LYS A 286 8.56 0.06 -0.37
C LYS A 286 7.29 -0.08 -1.19
N ILE A 287 7.20 -1.12 -2.02
CA ILE A 287 6.03 -1.50 -2.82
C ILE A 287 5.92 -3.03 -2.83
N ARG A 288 4.87 -3.55 -3.47
CA ARG A 288 4.79 -4.95 -3.88
C ARG A 288 4.73 -5.05 -5.39
N LEU A 289 5.47 -5.98 -5.98
CA LEU A 289 5.36 -6.27 -7.40
C LEU A 289 4.53 -7.52 -7.66
N LEU A 290 3.57 -7.38 -8.57
CA LEU A 290 2.77 -8.49 -9.10
C LEU A 290 2.90 -8.52 -10.62
N ALA A 291 3.40 -9.64 -11.17
CA ALA A 291 3.60 -9.80 -12.60
C ALA A 291 2.76 -10.98 -13.13
N PRO A 292 1.43 -10.81 -13.30
CA PRO A 292 0.56 -11.91 -13.69
C PRO A 292 0.81 -12.32 -15.15
N GLY A 293 0.63 -13.61 -15.44
CA GLY A 293 0.75 -14.17 -16.79
C GLY A 293 2.15 -14.09 -17.39
N SER A 294 2.24 -14.37 -18.69
CA SER A 294 3.51 -14.40 -19.44
C SER A 294 3.54 -13.32 -20.51
N ALA A 295 4.59 -12.47 -20.51
CA ALA A 295 4.80 -11.48 -21.57
C ALA A 295 5.03 -12.13 -22.96
N ARG A 296 5.49 -13.38 -22.99
CA ARG A 296 5.67 -14.14 -24.24
C ARG A 296 4.34 -14.57 -24.87
N ALA A 297 3.26 -14.58 -24.10
CA ALA A 297 1.93 -14.91 -24.58
C ALA A 297 1.25 -13.75 -25.32
N ILE A 298 1.85 -12.55 -25.31
CA ILE A 298 1.33 -11.38 -26.02
C ILE A 298 1.85 -11.36 -27.46
N PRO A 299 0.97 -11.43 -28.48
CA PRO A 299 1.36 -11.31 -29.88
C PRO A 299 2.08 -9.99 -30.18
N ILE A 300 3.05 -10.03 -31.10
CA ILE A 300 3.89 -8.86 -31.45
C ILE A 300 3.08 -7.81 -32.22
N ASP A 301 2.13 -8.26 -33.02
CA ASP A 301 1.32 -7.50 -33.96
C ASP A 301 -0.06 -7.12 -33.40
N LEU A 302 -0.28 -7.32 -32.09
CA LEU A 302 -1.55 -6.98 -31.46
C LEU A 302 -1.79 -5.46 -31.58
N PRO A 303 -2.96 -4.98 -32.05
CA PRO A 303 -3.23 -3.55 -32.17
C PRO A 303 -3.09 -2.81 -30.83
N SER A 304 -2.67 -1.54 -30.86
CA SER A 304 -2.49 -0.74 -29.64
C SER A 304 -3.78 -0.63 -28.82
N THR A 305 -4.92 -0.46 -29.49
CA THR A 305 -6.24 -0.40 -28.82
C THR A 305 -6.56 -1.67 -28.03
N VAL A 306 -6.24 -2.84 -28.57
CA VAL A 306 -6.45 -4.13 -27.90
C VAL A 306 -5.49 -4.28 -26.72
N ARG A 307 -4.26 -3.78 -26.85
CA ARG A 307 -3.28 -3.75 -25.75
C ARG A 307 -3.74 -2.84 -24.61
N ASP A 308 -4.26 -1.66 -24.92
CA ASP A 308 -4.82 -0.72 -23.94
C ASP A 308 -6.04 -1.33 -23.22
N GLU A 309 -6.94 -1.97 -23.97
CA GLU A 309 -8.08 -2.68 -23.41
C GLU A 309 -7.66 -3.78 -22.44
N GLN A 310 -6.62 -4.57 -22.76
CA GLN A 310 -6.09 -5.59 -21.85
C GLN A 310 -5.53 -4.99 -20.55
N ILE A 311 -4.91 -3.81 -20.61
CA ILE A 311 -4.44 -3.12 -19.40
C ILE A 311 -5.63 -2.64 -18.57
N ILE A 312 -6.68 -2.10 -19.19
CA ILE A 312 -7.90 -1.66 -18.49
C ILE A 312 -8.64 -2.86 -17.87
N GLU A 313 -8.72 -4.00 -18.56
CA GLU A 313 -9.29 -5.24 -18.00
C GLU A 313 -8.47 -5.74 -16.80
N ALA A 314 -7.14 -5.60 -16.83
CA ALA A 314 -6.32 -5.88 -15.66
C ALA A 314 -6.65 -4.95 -14.48
N CYS A 315 -6.97 -3.67 -14.74
CA CYS A 315 -7.42 -2.74 -13.70
C CYS A 315 -8.72 -3.22 -13.04
N LEU A 316 -9.70 -3.63 -13.84
CA LEU A 316 -10.98 -4.15 -13.36
C LEU A 316 -10.77 -5.44 -12.54
N LYS A 317 -10.05 -6.40 -13.10
CA LYS A 317 -9.76 -7.69 -12.44
C LYS A 317 -9.00 -7.51 -11.11
N CYS A 318 -8.06 -6.57 -11.07
CA CYS A 318 -7.25 -6.33 -9.89
C CYS A 318 -7.86 -5.31 -8.91
N ASN A 319 -9.01 -4.69 -9.24
CA ASN A 319 -9.53 -3.49 -8.58
C ASN A 319 -8.44 -2.44 -8.37
N ALA A 320 -7.71 -2.13 -9.45
CA ALA A 320 -6.51 -1.32 -9.43
C ALA A 320 -6.71 0.01 -10.14
N ILE A 321 -6.06 1.05 -9.62
CA ILE A 321 -6.01 2.37 -10.25
C ILE A 321 -5.18 2.27 -11.54
N LEU A 322 -5.66 2.86 -12.63
CA LEU A 322 -4.86 3.02 -13.84
C LEU A 322 -3.90 4.20 -13.67
N LEU A 323 -2.62 4.02 -14.02
CA LEU A 323 -1.63 5.08 -14.04
C LEU A 323 -1.11 5.25 -15.48
N THR A 324 -1.39 6.40 -16.09
CA THR A 324 -1.11 6.63 -17.52
C THR A 324 -0.82 8.09 -17.81
N ALA A 325 -0.01 8.36 -18.84
CA ALA A 325 0.12 9.68 -19.46
C ALA A 325 -0.68 9.79 -20.78
N ASP A 326 -1.33 8.71 -21.21
CA ASP A 326 -2.16 8.66 -22.42
C ASP A 326 -3.59 9.11 -22.11
N LYS A 327 -3.95 10.28 -22.65
CA LYS A 327 -5.29 10.87 -22.48
C LYS A 327 -6.38 10.04 -23.14
N SER A 328 -6.09 9.35 -24.24
CA SER A 328 -7.05 8.48 -24.93
C SER A 328 -7.32 7.24 -24.08
N MET A 329 -6.28 6.61 -23.55
CA MET A 329 -6.40 5.50 -22.62
C MET A 329 -7.18 5.90 -21.36
N SER A 330 -6.87 7.06 -20.79
CA SER A 330 -7.61 7.62 -19.65
C SER A 330 -9.10 7.81 -19.96
N ALA A 331 -9.44 8.27 -21.16
CA ALA A 331 -10.83 8.42 -21.59
C ALA A 331 -11.55 7.06 -21.71
N PHE A 332 -10.91 6.06 -22.31
CA PHE A 332 -11.46 4.70 -22.41
C PHE A 332 -11.64 4.04 -21.05
N ALA A 333 -10.66 4.18 -20.16
CA ALA A 333 -10.72 3.70 -18.78
C ALA A 333 -11.85 4.38 -18.00
N GLY A 334 -12.01 5.70 -18.19
CA GLY A 334 -13.13 6.48 -17.65
C GLY A 334 -14.50 5.97 -18.13
N GLY A 335 -14.61 5.57 -19.39
CA GLY A 335 -15.82 4.92 -19.94
C GLY A 335 -16.18 3.59 -19.26
N LYS A 336 -15.18 2.87 -18.70
CA LYS A 336 -15.37 1.66 -17.89
C LYS A 336 -15.43 1.95 -16.37
N ASN A 337 -15.49 3.22 -15.99
CA ASN A 337 -15.44 3.73 -14.62
C ASN A 337 -14.16 3.39 -13.84
N VAL A 338 -13.06 3.07 -14.50
CA VAL A 338 -11.77 2.82 -13.83
C VAL A 338 -11.18 4.15 -13.36
N PHE A 339 -10.92 4.26 -12.05
CA PHE A 339 -10.25 5.43 -11.51
C PHE A 339 -8.84 5.57 -12.09
N THR A 340 -8.52 6.74 -12.64
CA THR A 340 -7.26 6.98 -13.36
C THR A 340 -6.43 8.08 -12.71
N ILE A 341 -5.14 7.84 -12.53
CA ILE A 341 -4.16 8.87 -12.23
C ILE A 341 -3.45 9.25 -13.55
N LEU A 342 -3.62 10.50 -13.97
CA LEU A 342 -3.03 11.05 -15.20
C LEU A 342 -1.70 11.73 -14.88
N VAL A 343 -0.68 11.57 -15.73
CA VAL A 343 0.73 11.95 -15.43
C VAL A 343 1.33 12.94 -16.41
#